data_AF-H1S6T4-F1
#
_entry.id   AF-H1S6T4-F1
#
_cell.length_a   1.000
_cell.length_b   1.000
_cell.length_c   1.000
_cell.angle_alpha   90.00
_cell.angle_beta   90.00
_cell.angle_gamma   90.00
#
_symmetry.space_group_name_H-M   'P 1'
#
loop_
_entity.id
_entity.type
_entity.pdbx_description
1 polymer ?
#
loop_
_entity_poly.entity_id
_entity_poly.type
_entity_poly.pdbx_seq_one_letter_code
_entity_poly.pdbx_strand_id
1 'polypeptide(L)'
;MTASPAPLDAAAGSAPLLLERDGAIATVVLNRPAKLNAFTLSMWQQLGDTFRALSADVSVRCVIVADIRICGESSRFGAPIKNLGLVMAHAEMAPLIRLVGEARTLELLFEGRIIGAAEAHGMGLVSRVVPDAQVAAEARATAERIASGAPLVARWHKKFARQIAAGKPLCAAEIDEAFDCFDTDDFRQGFQSFLAKETPRFSGR
;
A
#
# COMPACT_ATOMS: atom_id res chain seq x y z
N MET A 1 1.92 -29.36 -6.04
CA MET A 1 2.72 -29.27 -4.81
C MET A 1 3.48 -27.96 -4.83
N THR A 2 2.80 -26.87 -4.47
CA THR A 2 3.39 -25.53 -4.38
C THR A 2 3.95 -25.38 -2.98
N ALA A 3 5.26 -25.17 -2.88
CA ALA A 3 5.92 -24.91 -1.62
C ALA A 3 5.24 -23.74 -0.91
N SER A 4 4.83 -23.97 0.33
CA SER A 4 4.46 -22.89 1.25
C SER A 4 5.63 -21.90 1.28
N PRO A 5 5.40 -20.58 1.14
CA PRO A 5 6.48 -19.64 1.39
C PRO A 5 6.91 -19.87 2.85
N ALA A 6 8.22 -20.08 3.04
CA ALA A 6 8.80 -20.18 4.36
C ALA A 6 8.38 -18.94 5.18
N PRO A 7 8.26 -19.05 6.51
CA PRO A 7 8.28 -17.86 7.36
C PRO A 7 9.43 -16.97 6.88
N LEU A 8 9.24 -15.65 6.85
CA LEU A 8 10.33 -14.69 6.69
C LEU A 8 11.31 -14.95 7.84
N ASP A 9 12.22 -15.88 7.61
CA ASP A 9 13.06 -16.44 8.64
C ASP A 9 14.01 -15.32 9.06
N ALA A 10 14.16 -15.15 10.37
CA ALA A 10 14.89 -14.06 10.99
C ALA A 10 16.42 -14.21 10.82
N ALA A 11 16.88 -14.55 9.61
CA ALA A 11 18.28 -14.67 9.24
C ALA A 11 18.87 -13.29 8.88
N ALA A 12 19.09 -12.50 9.93
CA ALA A 12 20.30 -11.71 10.17
C ALA A 12 20.90 -10.89 9.01
N GLY A 13 20.21 -9.82 8.61
CA GLY A 13 20.86 -8.58 8.22
C GLY A 13 20.79 -7.57 9.38
N SER A 14 21.87 -6.85 9.69
CA SER A 14 21.85 -5.74 10.68
C SER A 14 21.10 -4.50 10.18
N ALA A 15 20.68 -4.50 8.91
CA ALA A 15 19.99 -3.38 8.29
C ALA A 15 18.57 -3.21 8.88
N PRO A 16 18.18 -1.98 9.25
CA PRO A 16 16.87 -1.72 9.85
C PRO A 16 15.70 -1.78 8.85
N LEU A 17 16.01 -1.86 7.55
CA LEU A 17 15.08 -2.07 6.45
C LEU A 17 15.63 -3.19 5.57
N LEU A 18 14.75 -4.12 5.19
CA LEU A 18 15.05 -5.15 4.20
C LEU A 18 14.23 -4.90 2.93
N LEU A 19 14.82 -5.18 1.77
CA LEU A 19 14.15 -5.12 0.48
C LEU A 19 14.33 -6.48 -0.21
N GLU A 20 13.21 -7.14 -0.48
CA GLU A 20 13.16 -8.38 -1.24
C GLU A 20 12.47 -8.14 -2.58
N ARG A 21 12.93 -8.82 -3.63
CA ARG A 21 12.35 -8.75 -4.97
C ARG A 21 12.02 -10.14 -5.46
N ASP A 22 10.81 -10.29 -5.99
CA ASP A 22 10.38 -11.49 -6.70
C ASP A 22 9.51 -11.07 -7.90
N GLY A 23 10.11 -11.18 -9.08
CA GLY A 23 9.54 -10.72 -10.34
C GLY A 23 9.10 -9.26 -10.26
N ALA A 24 7.80 -9.05 -10.44
CA ALA A 24 7.12 -7.75 -10.47
C ALA A 24 6.87 -7.13 -9.07
N ILE A 25 7.14 -7.87 -7.99
CA ILE A 25 6.76 -7.51 -6.62
C ILE A 25 8.03 -7.21 -5.81
N ALA A 26 8.04 -6.03 -5.19
CA ALA A 26 9.06 -5.63 -4.23
C ALA A 26 8.45 -5.56 -2.83
N THR A 27 9.06 -6.23 -1.86
CA THR A 27 8.65 -6.26 -0.46
C THR A 27 9.65 -5.46 0.37
N VAL A 28 9.19 -4.42 1.05
CA VAL A 28 10.00 -3.64 2.02
C VAL A 28 9.57 -4.03 3.43
N VAL A 29 10.51 -4.49 4.25
CA VAL A 29 10.26 -4.96 5.62
C VAL A 29 10.97 -4.06 6.62
N LEU A 30 10.24 -3.61 7.65
CA LEU A 30 10.84 -2.97 8.82
C LEU A 30 11.49 -4.06 9.69
N ASN A 31 12.79 -3.96 9.92
CA ASN A 31 13.59 -5.02 10.53
C ASN A 31 14.27 -4.54 11.83
N ARG A 32 13.46 -4.15 12.81
CA ARG A 32 13.89 -3.82 14.18
C ARG A 32 12.95 -4.43 15.22
N PRO A 33 12.76 -5.76 15.22
CA PRO A 33 11.79 -6.42 16.11
C PRO A 33 12.08 -6.15 17.60
N ALA A 34 13.35 -6.08 18.00
CA ALA A 34 13.77 -5.74 19.37
C ALA A 34 13.35 -4.33 19.85
N LYS A 35 12.89 -3.47 18.93
CA LYS A 35 12.37 -2.12 19.20
C LYS A 35 10.93 -1.96 18.70
N LEU A 36 10.21 -3.07 18.48
CA LEU A 36 8.85 -3.08 17.92
C LEU A 36 8.76 -2.28 16.61
N ASN A 37 9.83 -2.31 15.80
CA ASN A 37 9.96 -1.55 14.55
C ASN A 37 9.82 -0.02 14.68
N ALA A 38 10.12 0.55 15.86
CA ALA A 38 10.18 2.00 16.03
C ALA A 38 11.12 2.67 15.02
N PHE A 39 10.61 3.70 14.34
CA PHE A 39 11.33 4.45 13.30
C PHE A 39 12.42 5.35 13.87
N THR A 40 13.57 5.41 13.19
CA THR A 40 14.57 6.48 13.35
C THR A 40 14.55 7.42 12.16
N LEU A 41 15.16 8.60 12.31
CA LEU A 41 15.34 9.53 11.20
C LEU A 41 16.07 8.89 10.00
N SER A 42 17.10 8.10 10.27
CA SER A 42 17.82 7.37 9.22
C SER A 42 16.94 6.37 8.48
N MET A 43 16.04 5.67 9.18
CA MET A 43 15.07 4.79 8.53
C MET A 43 14.09 5.57 7.67
N TRP A 44 13.63 6.74 8.11
CA TRP A 44 12.76 7.60 7.29
C TRP A 44 13.41 8.00 5.98
N GLN A 45 14.68 8.40 6.02
CA GLN A 45 15.46 8.73 4.83
C GLN A 45 15.60 7.51 3.92
N GLN A 46 16.03 6.37 4.46
CA GLN A 46 16.20 5.13 3.71
C GLN A 46 14.89 4.64 3.08
N LEU A 47 13.76 4.72 3.81
CA LEU A 47 12.45 4.34 3.31
C LEU A 47 12.04 5.25 2.15
N GLY A 48 12.26 6.56 2.30
CA GLY A 48 12.02 7.55 1.25
C GLY A 48 12.85 7.31 0.00
N ASP A 49 14.15 7.04 0.16
CA ASP A 49 15.06 6.73 -0.94
C ASP A 49 14.66 5.42 -1.63
N THR A 50 14.31 4.39 -0.86
CA THR A 50 13.86 3.08 -1.36
C THR A 50 12.60 3.23 -2.21
N PHE A 51 11.57 3.92 -1.73
CA PHE A 51 10.33 4.09 -2.49
C PHE A 51 10.52 5.00 -3.71
N ARG A 52 11.39 6.01 -3.64
CA ARG A 52 11.75 6.83 -4.82
C ARG A 52 12.42 5.98 -5.90
N ALA A 53 13.38 5.12 -5.52
CA ALA A 53 14.02 4.20 -6.44
C ALA A 53 13.03 3.19 -7.06
N LEU A 54 12.17 2.57 -6.23
CA LEU A 54 11.14 1.64 -6.70
C LEU A 54 10.11 2.31 -7.62
N SER A 55 9.77 3.58 -7.38
CA SER A 55 8.83 4.32 -8.22
C SER A 55 9.42 4.68 -9.59
N ALA A 56 10.75 4.80 -9.70
CA ALA A 56 11.43 5.05 -10.96
C ALA A 56 11.71 3.75 -11.75
N ASP A 57 11.62 2.60 -11.10
CA ASP A 57 11.87 1.29 -11.70
C ASP A 57 10.68 0.87 -12.58
N VAL A 58 10.91 0.80 -13.89
CA VAL A 58 9.89 0.41 -14.88
C VAL A 58 9.48 -1.06 -14.77
N SER A 59 10.30 -1.91 -14.15
CA SER A 59 9.96 -3.33 -13.92
C SER A 59 8.95 -3.52 -12.77
N VAL A 60 8.85 -2.55 -11.86
CA VAL A 60 7.87 -2.55 -10.77
C VAL A 60 6.52 -2.13 -11.32
N ARG A 61 5.51 -2.99 -11.20
CA ARG A 61 4.19 -2.76 -11.82
C ARG A 61 3.48 -1.55 -11.22
N CYS A 62 3.40 -1.51 -9.89
CA CYS A 62 2.83 -0.41 -9.14
C CYS A 62 3.44 -0.40 -7.74
N VAL A 63 3.86 0.77 -7.25
CA VAL A 63 4.26 0.94 -5.85
C VAL A 63 3.01 1.21 -5.03
N ILE A 64 2.68 0.31 -4.10
CA ILE A 64 1.52 0.44 -3.20
C ILE A 64 2.04 0.70 -1.79
N VAL A 65 1.68 1.85 -1.22
CA VAL A 65 2.10 2.25 0.13
C VAL A 65 0.85 2.70 0.86
N ALA A 66 0.38 1.85 1.77
CA ALA A 66 -0.83 2.05 2.56
C ALA A 66 -2.12 2.31 1.75
N ASP A 67 -2.14 2.14 0.42
CA ASP A 67 -3.39 2.22 -0.37
C ASP A 67 -4.33 1.05 -0.01
N ILE A 68 -3.76 -0.14 0.24
CA ILE A 68 -4.44 -1.31 0.81
C ILE A 68 -3.78 -1.63 2.16
N ARG A 69 -4.60 -1.83 3.20
CA ARG A 69 -4.15 -2.11 4.57
C ARG A 69 -4.74 -3.44 5.03
N ILE A 70 -3.87 -4.43 5.24
CA ILE A 70 -4.25 -5.79 5.67
C ILE A 70 -3.59 -6.02 7.02
N CYS A 71 -4.33 -6.53 8.00
CA CYS A 71 -3.78 -6.81 9.33
C CYS A 71 -4.26 -8.16 9.89
N GLY A 72 -3.57 -8.61 10.93
CA GLY A 72 -3.95 -9.79 11.72
C GLY A 72 -5.05 -9.46 12.73
N GLU A 73 -5.85 -10.45 13.12
CA GLU A 73 -6.88 -10.35 14.16
C GLU A 73 -6.35 -9.77 15.50
N SER A 74 -5.10 -10.06 15.86
CA SER A 74 -4.49 -9.54 17.09
C SER A 74 -3.91 -8.13 16.97
N SER A 75 -4.00 -7.49 15.79
CA SER A 75 -3.46 -6.16 15.57
C SER A 75 -4.11 -5.11 16.47
N ARG A 76 -3.35 -4.06 16.79
CA ARG A 76 -3.75 -2.94 17.64
C ARG A 76 -3.34 -1.63 16.98
N PHE A 77 -4.21 -0.63 17.02
CA PHE A 77 -4.01 0.66 16.37
C PHE A 77 -4.32 1.80 17.33
N GLY A 78 -3.57 2.88 17.26
CA GLY A 78 -3.86 4.08 18.05
C GLY A 78 -2.76 5.12 17.94
N ALA A 79 -3.07 6.33 18.38
CA ALA A 79 -2.12 7.45 18.44
C ALA A 79 -2.19 8.11 19.83
N PRO A 80 -1.64 7.47 20.89
CA PRO A 80 -1.74 7.95 22.28
C PRO A 80 -0.81 9.15 22.58
N ILE A 81 -0.59 10.03 21.60
CA ILE A 81 0.37 11.14 21.65
C ILE A 81 -0.01 12.21 22.68
N LYS A 82 -1.29 12.28 23.08
CA LYS A 82 -1.75 13.14 24.17
C LYS A 82 -1.02 12.88 25.49
N ASN A 83 -0.65 11.62 25.75
CA ASN A 83 0.03 11.22 26.98
C ASN A 83 1.50 11.71 27.00
N LEU A 84 1.99 12.22 25.87
CA LEU A 84 3.31 12.80 25.70
C LEU A 84 3.26 14.32 25.53
N GLY A 85 2.07 14.93 25.56
CA GLY A 85 1.90 16.36 25.26
C GLY A 85 2.20 16.73 23.80
N LEU A 86 2.13 15.76 22.88
CA LEU A 86 2.43 15.95 21.47
C LEU A 86 1.17 16.19 20.65
N VAL A 87 1.32 16.97 19.57
CA VAL A 87 0.28 17.21 18.57
C VAL A 87 0.61 16.46 17.28
N MET A 88 -0.41 15.89 16.63
CA MET A 88 -0.27 15.33 15.29
C MET A 88 -0.26 16.47 14.29
N ALA A 89 0.77 16.57 13.45
CA ALA A 89 0.88 17.64 12.49
C ALA A 89 -0.18 17.50 11.38
N HIS A 90 -0.58 18.61 10.76
CA HIS A 90 -1.61 18.63 9.71
C HIS A 90 -1.35 17.61 8.58
N ALA A 91 -0.10 17.49 8.12
CA ALA A 91 0.28 16.56 7.07
C ALA A 91 0.09 15.08 7.46
N GLU A 92 0.25 14.78 8.74
CA GLU A 92 0.08 13.43 9.32
C GLU A 92 -1.39 13.14 9.61
N MET A 93 -2.15 14.15 10.04
CA MET A 93 -3.57 14.04 10.37
C MET A 93 -4.45 13.93 9.13
N ALA A 94 -4.13 14.66 8.05
CA ALA A 94 -4.90 14.66 6.81
C ALA A 94 -5.21 13.26 6.24
N PRO A 95 -4.26 12.31 6.10
CA PRO A 95 -4.58 10.95 5.66
C PRO A 95 -5.49 10.20 6.64
N LEU A 96 -5.34 10.39 7.96
CA LEU A 96 -6.21 9.74 8.93
C LEU A 96 -7.66 10.24 8.81
N ILE A 97 -7.85 11.57 8.69
CA ILE A 97 -9.18 12.16 8.44
C ILE A 97 -9.78 11.63 7.14
N ARG A 98 -9.00 11.50 6.07
CA ARG A 98 -9.50 10.92 4.81
C ARG A 98 -9.94 9.46 4.94
N LEU A 99 -9.32 8.71 5.85
CA LEU A 99 -9.61 7.28 6.03
C LEU A 99 -10.81 7.03 6.94
N VAL A 100 -10.89 7.73 8.07
CA VAL A 100 -11.89 7.44 9.11
C VAL A 100 -12.82 8.61 9.40
N GLY A 101 -12.63 9.76 8.76
CA GLY A 101 -13.39 10.99 9.01
C GLY A 101 -12.86 11.80 10.20
N GLU A 102 -13.25 13.06 10.25
CA GLU A 102 -12.81 14.01 11.28
C GLU A 102 -13.22 13.58 12.69
N ALA A 103 -14.50 13.24 12.90
CA ALA A 103 -15.04 12.89 14.22
C ALA A 103 -14.27 11.71 14.87
N ARG A 104 -14.08 10.62 14.12
CA ARG A 104 -13.34 9.44 14.59
C ARG A 104 -11.85 9.73 14.77
N THR A 105 -11.28 10.61 13.96
CA THR A 105 -9.88 11.05 14.13
C THR A 105 -9.72 11.79 15.44
N LEU A 106 -10.61 12.74 15.73
CA LEU A 106 -10.59 13.52 16.97
C LEU A 106 -10.84 12.63 18.18
N GLU A 107 -11.80 11.69 18.12
CA GLU A 107 -12.05 10.71 19.18
C GLU A 107 -10.77 9.92 19.53
N LEU A 108 -10.09 9.35 18.52
CA LEU A 108 -8.84 8.61 18.72
C LEU A 108 -7.74 9.47 19.35
N LEU A 109 -7.60 10.74 18.93
CA LEU A 109 -6.55 11.64 19.42
C LEU A 109 -6.85 12.19 20.81
N PHE A 110 -8.11 12.55 21.09
CA PHE A 110 -8.57 13.06 22.39
C PHE A 110 -8.53 11.97 23.44
N GLU A 111 -8.98 10.76 23.10
CA GLU A 111 -8.98 9.66 24.03
C GLU A 111 -7.65 8.93 24.11
N GLY A 112 -6.82 9.01 23.06
CA GLY A 112 -5.54 8.28 22.99
C GLY A 112 -5.73 6.77 23.11
N ARG A 113 -6.92 6.25 22.75
CA ARG A 113 -7.27 4.83 22.88
C ARG A 113 -6.52 3.98 21.87
N ILE A 114 -6.33 2.72 22.25
CA ILE A 114 -5.87 1.66 21.37
C ILE A 114 -7.08 0.81 20.97
N ILE A 115 -7.34 0.73 19.67
CA ILE A 115 -8.45 -0.02 19.08
C ILE A 115 -7.95 -1.36 18.50
N GLY A 116 -8.85 -2.34 18.45
CA GLY A 116 -8.60 -3.65 17.86
C GLY A 116 -8.80 -3.69 16.34
N ALA A 117 -8.40 -4.82 15.72
CA ALA A 117 -8.52 -5.02 14.28
C ALA A 117 -9.95 -4.90 13.74
N ALA A 118 -10.95 -5.44 14.45
CA ALA A 118 -12.35 -5.41 14.03
C ALA A 118 -12.91 -3.98 13.96
N GLU A 119 -12.64 -3.17 14.98
CA GLU A 119 -13.05 -1.76 15.01
C GLU A 119 -12.31 -0.95 13.94
N ALA A 120 -10.99 -1.12 13.81
CA ALA A 120 -10.20 -0.47 12.78
C ALA A 120 -10.72 -0.79 11.36
N HIS A 121 -11.20 -2.01 11.13
CA HIS A 121 -11.85 -2.38 9.88
C HIS A 121 -13.20 -1.68 9.69
N GLY A 122 -14.07 -1.71 10.71
CA GLY A 122 -15.37 -1.01 10.67
C GLY A 122 -15.27 0.50 10.50
N MET A 123 -14.15 1.10 10.88
CA MET A 123 -13.85 2.52 10.67
C MET A 123 -13.31 2.85 9.26
N GLY A 124 -12.83 1.85 8.50
CA GLY A 124 -12.12 2.05 7.23
C GLY A 124 -10.59 2.24 7.37
N LEU A 125 -10.06 2.22 8.60
CA LEU A 125 -8.62 2.30 8.86
C LEU A 125 -7.87 1.09 8.31
N VAL A 126 -8.51 -0.08 8.30
CA VAL A 126 -7.96 -1.32 7.72
C VAL A 126 -8.91 -1.84 6.64
N SER A 127 -8.36 -2.23 5.49
CA SER A 127 -9.14 -2.77 4.37
C SER A 127 -9.59 -4.20 4.61
N ARG A 128 -8.75 -5.05 5.25
CA ARG A 128 -9.06 -6.45 5.57
C ARG A 128 -8.38 -6.92 6.85
N VAL A 129 -9.08 -7.76 7.59
CA VAL A 129 -8.55 -8.51 8.75
C VAL A 129 -8.50 -9.98 8.38
N VAL A 130 -7.36 -10.62 8.64
CA VAL A 130 -7.14 -12.06 8.40
C VAL A 130 -6.53 -12.69 9.66
N PRO A 131 -6.52 -14.04 9.78
CA PRO A 131 -5.77 -14.68 10.86
C PRO A 131 -4.30 -14.25 10.86
N ASP A 132 -3.69 -14.07 12.03
CA ASP A 132 -2.35 -13.50 12.17
C ASP A 132 -1.29 -14.20 11.30
N ALA A 133 -1.36 -15.54 11.24
CA ALA A 133 -0.45 -16.35 10.45
C ALA A 133 -0.60 -16.16 8.93
N GLN A 134 -1.70 -15.58 8.47
CA GLN A 134 -2.03 -15.42 7.04
C GLN A 134 -1.72 -14.03 6.50
N VAL A 135 -1.31 -13.06 7.33
CA VAL A 135 -1.10 -11.67 6.90
C VAL A 135 -0.11 -11.57 5.74
N ALA A 136 1.04 -12.24 5.85
CA ALA A 136 2.07 -12.22 4.80
C ALA A 136 1.57 -12.88 3.50
N ALA A 137 0.89 -14.02 3.62
CA ALA A 137 0.33 -14.75 2.49
C ALA A 137 -0.75 -13.94 1.77
N GLU A 138 -1.67 -13.31 2.51
CA GLU A 138 -2.73 -12.50 1.91
C GLU A 138 -2.18 -11.21 1.29
N ALA A 139 -1.20 -10.56 1.92
CA ALA A 139 -0.52 -9.40 1.35
C ALA A 139 0.17 -9.77 0.02
N ARG A 140 0.85 -10.92 -0.02
CA ARG A 140 1.50 -11.44 -1.23
C ARG A 140 0.49 -11.77 -2.33
N ALA A 141 -0.56 -12.53 -2.01
CA ALA A 141 -1.62 -12.87 -2.96
C ALA A 141 -2.32 -11.62 -3.51
N THR A 142 -2.45 -10.57 -2.70
CA THR A 142 -2.96 -9.27 -3.14
C THR A 142 -2.03 -8.59 -4.13
N ALA A 143 -0.74 -8.55 -3.83
CA ALA A 143 0.26 -8.00 -4.74
C ALA A 143 0.30 -8.76 -6.07
N GLU A 144 0.15 -10.10 -6.05
CA GLU A 144 0.08 -10.94 -7.25
C GLU A 144 -1.15 -10.64 -8.11
N ARG A 145 -2.34 -10.53 -7.49
CA ARG A 145 -3.56 -10.12 -8.22
C ARG A 145 -3.37 -8.77 -8.91
N ILE A 146 -2.72 -7.83 -8.26
CA ILE A 146 -2.45 -6.50 -8.84
C ILE A 146 -1.40 -6.61 -9.96
N ALA A 147 -0.31 -7.34 -9.73
CA ALA A 147 0.76 -7.54 -10.70
C ALA A 147 0.30 -8.27 -11.97
N SER A 148 -0.74 -9.11 -11.86
CA SER A 148 -1.36 -9.82 -12.99
C SER A 148 -2.14 -8.90 -13.94
N GLY A 149 -2.50 -7.69 -13.52
CA GLY A 149 -3.18 -6.70 -14.34
C GLY A 149 -2.23 -5.85 -15.20
N ALA A 150 -2.83 -5.02 -16.05
CA ALA A 150 -2.09 -4.02 -16.82
C ALA A 150 -1.50 -2.97 -15.85
N PRO A 151 -0.17 -2.74 -15.86
CA PRO A 151 0.48 -1.92 -14.85
C PRO A 151 0.19 -0.44 -15.05
N LEU A 152 0.07 0.03 -16.31
CA LEU A 152 -0.28 1.42 -16.60
C LEU A 152 -1.68 1.73 -16.06
N VAL A 153 -2.64 0.82 -16.20
CA VAL A 153 -3.98 0.97 -15.62
C VAL A 153 -3.94 1.06 -14.10
N ALA A 154 -3.17 0.19 -13.42
CA ALA A 154 -3.02 0.27 -11.96
C ALA A 154 -2.41 1.62 -11.52
N ARG A 155 -1.42 2.14 -12.27
CA ARG A 155 -0.80 3.45 -12.02
C ARG A 155 -1.76 4.60 -12.27
N TRP A 156 -2.51 4.57 -13.38
CA TRP A 156 -3.53 5.57 -13.72
C TRP A 156 -4.65 5.61 -12.69
N HIS A 157 -5.25 4.47 -12.33
CA HIS A 157 -6.28 4.42 -11.28
C HIS A 157 -5.79 5.06 -9.97
N LYS A 158 -4.56 4.76 -9.56
CA LYS A 158 -3.97 5.36 -8.37
C LYS A 158 -3.75 6.88 -8.53
N LYS A 159 -3.24 7.33 -9.67
CA LYS A 159 -3.05 8.75 -9.98
C LYS A 159 -4.38 9.51 -9.96
N PHE A 160 -5.38 9.01 -10.69
CA PHE A 160 -6.70 9.63 -10.82
C PHE A 160 -7.43 9.70 -9.47
N ALA A 161 -7.39 8.61 -8.69
CA ALA A 161 -7.96 8.62 -7.34
C ALA A 161 -7.33 9.70 -6.45
N ARG A 162 -6.01 9.92 -6.55
CA ARG A 162 -5.30 10.96 -5.79
C ARG A 162 -5.62 12.37 -6.29
N GLN A 163 -5.76 12.58 -7.60
CA GLN A 163 -6.19 13.88 -8.16
C GLN A 163 -7.60 14.23 -7.70
N ILE A 164 -8.55 13.27 -7.78
CA ILE A 164 -9.92 13.45 -7.28
C ILE A 164 -9.92 13.77 -5.78
N ALA A 165 -9.17 13.01 -4.98
CA ALA A 165 -9.07 13.22 -3.55
C ALA A 165 -8.42 14.56 -3.16
N ALA A 166 -7.63 15.18 -4.05
CA ALA A 166 -7.06 16.50 -3.83
C ALA A 166 -8.11 17.63 -3.96
N GLY A 167 -9.30 17.34 -4.51
CA GLY A 167 -10.42 18.27 -4.61
C GLY A 167 -10.19 19.45 -5.56
N LYS A 168 -9.15 19.41 -6.39
CA LYS A 168 -8.87 20.43 -7.40
C LYS A 168 -9.64 20.08 -8.68
N PRO A 169 -10.28 21.06 -9.36
CA PRO A 169 -10.85 20.83 -10.69
C PRO A 169 -9.77 20.31 -11.65
N LEU A 170 -10.10 19.27 -12.43
CA LEU A 170 -9.22 18.73 -13.46
C LEU A 170 -9.21 19.65 -14.68
N CYS A 171 -8.05 19.81 -15.32
CA CYS A 171 -7.99 20.46 -16.63
C CYS A 171 -8.40 19.49 -17.75
N ALA A 172 -8.66 20.00 -18.96
CA ALA A 172 -9.08 19.17 -20.09
C ALA A 172 -8.10 18.03 -20.38
N ALA A 173 -6.79 18.30 -20.36
CA ALA A 173 -5.77 17.29 -20.58
C ALA A 173 -5.76 16.18 -19.51
N GLU A 174 -6.07 16.51 -18.24
CA GLU A 174 -6.18 15.50 -17.17
C GLU A 174 -7.44 14.63 -17.32
N ILE A 175 -8.51 15.18 -17.90
CA ILE A 175 -9.72 14.42 -18.22
C ILE A 175 -9.45 13.50 -19.43
N ASP A 176 -8.79 14.03 -20.45
CA ASP A 176 -8.47 13.30 -21.68
C ASP A 176 -7.48 12.14 -21.44
N GLU A 177 -6.57 12.28 -20.47
CA GLU A 177 -5.60 11.21 -20.10
C GLU A 177 -6.28 9.88 -19.74
N ALA A 178 -7.55 9.88 -19.32
CA ALA A 178 -8.28 8.64 -19.07
C ALA A 178 -8.43 7.75 -20.32
N PHE A 179 -8.34 8.35 -21.53
CA PHE A 179 -8.46 7.66 -22.81
C PHE A 179 -7.12 7.15 -23.36
N ASP A 180 -5.98 7.59 -22.81
CA ASP A 180 -4.64 7.14 -23.24
C ASP A 180 -4.46 5.61 -23.14
N CYS A 181 -5.25 4.95 -22.29
CA CYS A 181 -5.23 3.50 -22.16
C CYS A 181 -5.55 2.77 -23.48
N PHE A 182 -6.36 3.36 -24.37
CA PHE A 182 -6.73 2.75 -25.66
C PHE A 182 -5.56 2.64 -26.63
N ASP A 183 -4.52 3.46 -26.46
CA ASP A 183 -3.34 3.47 -27.32
C ASP A 183 -2.24 2.48 -26.88
N THR A 184 -2.40 1.86 -25.70
CA THR A 184 -1.43 0.92 -25.12
C THR A 184 -1.42 -0.44 -25.84
N ASP A 185 -0.25 -1.08 -25.88
CA ASP A 185 -0.13 -2.48 -26.31
C ASP A 185 -0.90 -3.40 -25.37
N ASP A 186 -0.91 -3.06 -24.08
CA ASP A 186 -1.66 -3.79 -23.06
C ASP A 186 -3.17 -3.81 -23.33
N PHE A 187 -3.77 -2.72 -23.81
CA PHE A 187 -5.18 -2.72 -24.19
C PHE A 187 -5.44 -3.65 -25.38
N ARG A 188 -4.62 -3.55 -26.45
CA ARG A 188 -4.77 -4.41 -27.63
C ARG A 188 -4.69 -5.89 -27.25
N GLN A 189 -3.68 -6.26 -26.46
CA GLN A 189 -3.47 -7.63 -26.02
C GLN A 189 -4.56 -8.11 -25.06
N GLY A 190 -4.96 -7.26 -24.10
CA GLY A 190 -6.02 -7.56 -23.15
C GLY A 190 -7.35 -7.82 -23.85
N PHE A 191 -7.68 -6.98 -24.83
CA PHE A 191 -8.88 -7.14 -25.64
C PHE A 191 -8.86 -8.43 -26.48
N GLN A 192 -7.74 -8.72 -27.15
CA GLN A 192 -7.57 -9.96 -27.91
C GLN A 192 -7.68 -11.21 -27.01
N SER A 193 -7.01 -11.21 -25.86
CA SER A 193 -7.04 -12.33 -24.91
C SER A 193 -8.44 -12.54 -24.34
N PHE A 194 -9.18 -11.47 -24.07
CA PHE A 194 -10.57 -11.54 -23.63
C PHE A 194 -11.46 -12.22 -24.67
N LEU A 195 -11.36 -11.84 -25.94
CA LEU A 195 -12.10 -12.48 -27.04
C LEU A 195 -11.72 -13.97 -27.20
N ALA A 196 -10.44 -14.30 -27.02
CA ALA A 196 -9.92 -15.67 -27.08
C ALA A 196 -10.16 -16.50 -25.82
N LYS A 197 -10.64 -15.90 -24.71
CA LYS A 197 -10.73 -16.51 -23.37
C LYS A 197 -9.38 -17.03 -22.84
N GLU A 198 -8.30 -16.32 -23.15
CA GLU A 198 -6.95 -16.61 -22.71
C GLU A 198 -6.49 -15.64 -21.61
N THR A 199 -5.41 -15.99 -20.91
CA THR A 199 -4.81 -15.11 -19.89
C THR A 199 -3.88 -14.10 -20.57
N PRO A 200 -4.12 -12.77 -20.43
CA PRO A 200 -3.28 -11.75 -21.06
C PRO A 200 -1.89 -11.66 -20.40
N ARG A 201 -0.90 -11.16 -21.15
CA ARG A 201 0.49 -10.98 -20.70
C ARG A 201 0.97 -9.54 -20.84
N PHE A 202 0.50 -8.69 -19.94
CA PHE A 202 0.71 -7.25 -19.99
C PHE A 202 2.19 -6.85 -19.81
N SER A 203 2.71 -6.02 -20.70
CA SER A 203 4.10 -5.55 -20.69
C SER A 203 4.28 -4.13 -20.15
N GLY A 204 3.19 -3.38 -19.92
CA GLY A 204 3.25 -2.00 -19.43
C GLY A 204 3.67 -0.99 -20.47
N ARG A 205 3.25 -1.23 -21.71
CA ARG A 205 3.48 -0.41 -22.90
C ARG A 205 2.16 -0.15 -23.60
#